data_AF-A0A094ZN24-F1
#
_entry.id   AF-A0A094ZN24-F1
#
_cell.length_a   1.000
_cell.length_b   1.000
_cell.length_c   1.000
_cell.angle_alpha   90.00
_cell.angle_beta   90.00
_cell.angle_gamma   90.00
#
_symmetry.space_group_name_H-M   'P 1'
#
loop_
_entity.id
_entity.type
_entity.pdbx_description
1 polymer ?
#
loop_
_entity_poly.entity_id
_entity_poly.type
_entity_poly.pdbx_seq_one_letter_code
_entity_poly.pdbx_strand_id
1 'polypeptide(L)'
;MNMTNFVLYKVEDYRFYFSYKDNSFLFRTIYDLSFFVIVIVIILNLIFGVIVDTFAALRQEKQNSEELNKNHCCVCGLHRSAFDHSNTSFDEHVEVDHNVWHYIYFIIYLRTKLTDDLTGLEIYIDKLIKENEFKWIPRRRAMTLYNIENGSSEKSEEITALTNSLNKTVKAMDTLNESYQKLSKLISKQFMEKSKEQLLSSMLNSVSNKMNIEE
;
A
#
# COMPACT_ATOMS: atom_id res chain seq x y z
N MET A 1 -105.16 -29.99 -17.01
CA MET A 1 -104.90 -29.39 -15.68
C MET A 1 -103.65 -30.05 -15.12
N ASN A 2 -102.53 -29.38 -14.84
CA ASN A 2 -102.24 -27.96 -14.77
C ASN A 2 -100.75 -27.71 -15.06
N MET A 3 -100.52 -26.72 -15.91
CA MET A 3 -99.47 -25.68 -15.90
C MET A 3 -98.10 -26.12 -15.37
N THR A 4 -97.11 -26.37 -16.23
CA THR A 4 -96.21 -25.32 -16.76
C THR A 4 -96.21 -24.05 -15.91
N ASN A 5 -95.31 -23.99 -14.93
CA ASN A 5 -94.83 -22.73 -14.39
C ASN A 5 -93.30 -22.69 -14.50
N PHE A 6 -92.86 -22.34 -15.71
CA PHE A 6 -91.59 -21.68 -15.93
C PHE A 6 -91.65 -20.34 -15.19
N VAL A 7 -91.01 -20.24 -14.03
CA VAL A 7 -90.68 -18.92 -13.48
C VAL A 7 -89.45 -18.44 -14.26
N LEU A 8 -89.71 -17.76 -15.38
CA LEU A 8 -88.72 -17.02 -16.14
C LEU A 8 -88.36 -15.75 -15.36
N TYR A 9 -87.37 -15.82 -14.48
CA TYR A 9 -86.58 -14.63 -14.16
C TYR A 9 -85.62 -14.38 -15.32
N LYS A 10 -85.98 -13.38 -16.12
CA LYS A 10 -85.19 -12.85 -17.23
C LYS A 10 -84.21 -11.83 -16.63
N VAL A 11 -82.98 -12.25 -16.37
CA VAL A 11 -81.84 -11.37 -16.11
C VAL A 11 -80.62 -11.98 -16.80
N GLU A 12 -80.22 -11.32 -17.88
CA GLU A 12 -78.91 -11.31 -18.55
C GLU A 12 -78.31 -12.64 -19.06
N ASP A 13 -77.89 -12.59 -20.32
CA ASP A 13 -77.40 -13.69 -21.18
C ASP A 13 -76.06 -14.29 -20.73
N TYR A 14 -76.03 -15.01 -19.61
CA TYR A 14 -74.96 -15.98 -19.30
C TYR A 14 -75.52 -17.22 -18.62
N ARG A 15 -76.24 -18.05 -19.39
CA ARG A 15 -76.59 -19.42 -18.98
C ARG A 15 -75.39 -20.35 -19.13
N PHE A 16 -74.45 -20.27 -18.19
CA PHE A 16 -73.46 -21.33 -17.97
C PHE A 16 -74.13 -22.44 -17.14
N TYR A 17 -74.89 -23.33 -17.81
CA TYR A 17 -75.42 -24.51 -17.15
C TYR A 17 -74.30 -25.50 -16.87
N PHE A 18 -73.74 -25.43 -15.67
CA PHE A 18 -72.80 -26.43 -15.18
C PHE A 18 -73.56 -27.71 -14.81
N SER A 19 -73.75 -28.59 -15.79
CA SER A 19 -74.30 -29.93 -15.55
C SER A 19 -73.28 -30.77 -14.79
N TYR A 20 -73.45 -30.87 -13.48
CA TYR A 20 -72.51 -31.49 -12.52
C TYR A 20 -72.44 -33.04 -12.61
N LYS A 21 -72.97 -33.67 -13.66
CA LYS A 21 -73.30 -35.10 -13.66
C LYS A 21 -72.63 -35.90 -14.77
N ASP A 22 -71.35 -35.67 -15.00
CA ASP A 22 -70.49 -36.55 -15.80
C ASP A 22 -69.09 -36.64 -15.17
N ASN A 23 -68.58 -37.87 -14.97
CA ASN A 23 -67.22 -38.10 -14.44
C ASN A 23 -66.13 -37.42 -15.29
N SER A 24 -66.41 -37.20 -16.58
CA SER A 24 -65.55 -36.48 -17.51
C SER A 24 -65.35 -35.00 -17.14
N PHE A 25 -66.32 -34.38 -16.46
CA PHE A 25 -66.26 -32.99 -16.03
C PHE A 25 -65.26 -32.79 -14.87
N LEU A 26 -65.29 -33.69 -13.87
CA LEU A 26 -64.34 -33.66 -12.76
C LEU A 26 -62.91 -33.92 -13.24
N PHE A 27 -62.73 -34.90 -14.13
CA PHE A 27 -61.43 -35.17 -14.74
C PHE A 27 -60.90 -33.95 -15.49
N ARG A 28 -61.76 -33.27 -16.26
CA ARG A 28 -61.38 -32.04 -16.96
C ARG A 28 -60.96 -30.91 -16.00
N THR A 29 -61.71 -30.73 -14.92
CA THR A 29 -61.41 -29.69 -13.92
C THR A 29 -60.08 -29.96 -13.21
N ILE A 30 -59.80 -31.22 -12.84
CA ILE A 30 -58.53 -31.61 -12.22
C ILE A 30 -57.37 -31.45 -13.22
N TYR A 31 -57.60 -31.79 -14.50
CA TYR A 31 -56.62 -31.56 -15.55
C TYR A 31 -56.29 -30.07 -15.69
N ASP A 32 -57.30 -29.20 -15.81
CA ASP A 32 -57.10 -27.76 -15.96
C ASP A 32 -56.43 -27.14 -14.69
N LEU A 33 -56.80 -27.59 -13.48
CA LEU A 33 -56.17 -27.16 -12.23
C LEU A 33 -54.70 -27.63 -12.11
N SER A 34 -54.43 -28.90 -12.41
CA SER A 34 -53.07 -29.45 -12.37
C SER A 34 -52.18 -28.81 -13.41
N PHE A 35 -52.70 -28.53 -14.60
CA PHE A 35 -52.00 -27.78 -15.63
C PHE A 35 -51.66 -26.36 -15.16
N PHE A 36 -52.63 -25.66 -14.55
CA PHE A 36 -52.37 -24.33 -13.98
C PHE A 36 -51.27 -24.36 -12.91
N VAL A 37 -51.32 -25.29 -11.96
CA VAL A 37 -50.31 -25.38 -10.89
C VAL A 37 -48.94 -25.78 -11.46
N ILE A 38 -48.88 -26.80 -12.30
CA ILE A 38 -47.60 -27.33 -12.78
C ILE A 38 -46.98 -26.39 -13.81
N VAL A 39 -47.74 -25.98 -14.82
CA VAL A 39 -47.18 -25.22 -15.95
C VAL A 39 -47.08 -23.75 -15.61
N ILE A 40 -48.09 -23.15 -14.99
CA ILE A 40 -48.05 -21.71 -14.71
C ILE A 40 -47.27 -21.46 -13.43
N VAL A 41 -47.65 -22.08 -12.31
CA VAL A 41 -47.03 -21.76 -11.02
C VAL A 41 -45.61 -22.31 -10.91
N ILE A 42 -45.35 -23.59 -11.25
CA ILE A 42 -44.00 -24.15 -11.08
C ILE A 42 -43.04 -23.63 -12.14
N ILE A 43 -43.37 -23.68 -13.44
CA ILE A 43 -42.41 -23.31 -14.50
C ILE A 43 -42.09 -21.81 -14.47
N LEU A 44 -43.08 -20.92 -14.30
CA LEU A 44 -42.78 -19.48 -14.24
C LEU A 44 -41.87 -19.16 -13.06
N ASN A 45 -42.15 -19.72 -11.88
CA ASN A 45 -41.31 -19.50 -10.71
C ASN A 45 -39.93 -20.14 -10.85
N LEU A 46 -39.80 -21.26 -11.57
CA LEU A 46 -38.51 -21.86 -11.90
C LEU A 46 -37.69 -20.95 -12.83
N ILE A 47 -38.31 -20.43 -13.90
CA ILE A 47 -37.64 -19.50 -14.83
C ILE A 47 -37.20 -18.24 -14.09
N PHE A 48 -38.08 -17.63 -13.29
CA PHE A 48 -37.72 -16.47 -12.46
C PHE A 48 -36.60 -16.82 -11.48
N GLY A 49 -36.63 -18.00 -10.87
CA GLY A 49 -35.58 -18.48 -9.99
C GLY A 49 -34.20 -18.52 -10.67
N VAL A 50 -34.12 -19.12 -11.87
CA VAL A 50 -32.87 -19.17 -12.64
C VAL A 50 -32.40 -17.77 -13.03
N ILE A 51 -33.31 -16.91 -13.48
CA ILE A 51 -32.95 -15.52 -13.85
C ILE A 51 -32.40 -14.77 -12.63
N VAL A 52 -33.05 -14.83 -11.47
CA VAL A 52 -32.59 -14.18 -10.24
C VAL A 52 -31.24 -14.72 -9.79
N ASP A 53 -31.04 -16.03 -9.85
CA ASP A 53 -29.77 -16.66 -9.50
C ASP A 53 -28.63 -16.20 -10.41
N THR A 54 -28.84 -16.17 -11.73
CA THR A 54 -27.83 -15.66 -12.68
C THR A 54 -27.48 -14.19 -12.43
N PHE A 55 -28.47 -13.33 -12.15
CA PHE A 55 -28.20 -11.93 -11.81
C PHE A 55 -27.48 -11.78 -10.46
N ALA A 56 -27.79 -12.62 -9.48
CA ALA A 56 -27.08 -12.65 -8.22
C ALA A 56 -25.61 -13.06 -8.42
N ALA A 57 -25.34 -14.07 -9.23
CA ALA A 57 -23.99 -14.51 -9.58
C ALA A 57 -23.18 -13.41 -10.30
N LEU A 58 -23.77 -12.76 -11.31
CA LEU A 58 -23.12 -11.64 -12.02
C LEU A 58 -22.79 -10.46 -11.07
N ARG A 59 -23.69 -10.19 -10.11
CA ARG A 59 -23.44 -9.15 -9.10
C ARG A 59 -22.28 -9.54 -8.19
N GLN A 60 -22.21 -10.78 -7.74
CA GLN A 60 -21.14 -11.27 -6.89
C GLN A 60 -19.79 -11.22 -7.61
N GLU A 61 -19.74 -11.64 -8.87
CA GLU A 61 -18.52 -11.58 -9.69
C GLU A 61 -18.02 -10.14 -9.85
N LYS A 62 -18.93 -9.20 -10.13
CA LYS A 62 -18.61 -7.76 -10.18
C LYS A 62 -18.05 -7.26 -8.86
N GLN A 63 -18.69 -7.61 -7.74
CA GLN A 63 -18.25 -7.20 -6.41
C GLN A 63 -16.85 -7.75 -6.08
N ASN A 64 -16.60 -9.03 -6.36
CA ASN A 64 -15.30 -9.65 -6.15
C ASN A 64 -14.20 -8.98 -6.98
N SER A 65 -14.51 -8.65 -8.24
CA SER A 65 -13.58 -7.94 -9.12
C SER A 65 -13.25 -6.53 -8.62
N GLU A 66 -14.26 -5.80 -8.13
CA GLU A 66 -14.06 -4.48 -7.53
C GLU A 66 -13.26 -4.55 -6.23
N GLU A 67 -13.48 -5.56 -5.40
CA GLU A 67 -12.72 -5.78 -4.17
C GLU A 67 -11.25 -6.08 -4.46
N LEU A 68 -10.98 -6.96 -5.43
CA LEU A 68 -9.62 -7.26 -5.88
C LEU A 68 -8.91 -6.00 -6.37
N ASN A 69 -9.57 -5.18 -7.19
CA ASN A 69 -9.00 -3.94 -7.72
C ASN A 69 -8.73 -2.88 -6.63
N LYS A 70 -9.55 -2.84 -5.57
CA LYS A 70 -9.37 -1.92 -4.45
C LYS A 70 -8.27 -2.35 -3.49
N ASN A 71 -8.05 -3.65 -3.35
CA ASN A 71 -7.20 -4.21 -2.31
C ASN A 71 -5.87 -4.78 -2.83
N HIS A 72 -5.69 -4.93 -4.14
CA HIS A 72 -4.46 -5.44 -4.73
C HIS A 72 -3.87 -4.45 -5.72
N CYS A 73 -2.55 -4.23 -5.66
CA CYS A 73 -1.86 -3.43 -6.64
C CYS A 73 -1.83 -4.15 -8.00
N CYS A 74 -2.28 -3.50 -9.07
CA CYS A 74 -2.33 -4.06 -10.43
C CYS A 74 -0.94 -4.43 -10.98
N VAL A 75 0.11 -3.70 -10.58
CA VAL A 75 1.47 -3.91 -11.08
C VAL A 75 2.17 -5.07 -10.37
N CYS A 76 2.25 -5.03 -9.03
CA CYS A 76 3.03 -6.00 -8.26
C CYS A 76 2.19 -7.12 -7.62
N GLY A 77 0.87 -6.98 -7.53
CA GLY A 77 -0.03 -7.96 -6.95
C GLY A 77 0.00 -8.05 -5.42
N LEU A 78 0.63 -7.08 -4.73
CA LEU A 78 0.62 -7.03 -3.27
C LEU A 78 -0.74 -6.56 -2.75
N HIS A 79 -1.18 -7.18 -1.66
CA HIS A 79 -2.40 -6.81 -0.96
C HIS A 79 -2.18 -5.53 -0.13
N ARG A 80 -3.24 -4.74 0.06
CA ARG A 80 -3.25 -3.51 0.85
C ARG A 80 -2.64 -3.67 2.24
N SER A 81 -2.92 -4.80 2.89
CA SER A 81 -2.40 -5.11 4.23
C SER A 81 -0.87 -5.24 4.30
N ALA A 82 -0.17 -5.43 3.18
CA ALA A 82 1.29 -5.46 3.15
C ALA A 82 1.92 -4.10 3.50
N PHE A 83 1.14 -3.01 3.40
CA PHE A 83 1.60 -1.64 3.60
C PHE A 83 1.24 -1.08 4.98
N ASP A 84 0.47 -1.81 5.79
CA ASP A 84 -0.04 -1.33 7.11
C ASP A 84 1.08 -0.96 8.10
N HIS A 85 2.23 -1.62 7.99
CA HIS A 85 3.42 -1.36 8.82
C HIS A 85 4.53 -0.61 8.08
N SER A 86 4.23 -0.10 6.88
CA SER A 86 5.21 0.60 6.06
C SER A 86 5.07 2.11 6.19
N ASN A 87 6.14 2.83 5.83
CA ASN A 87 6.15 4.29 5.84
C ASN A 87 5.34 4.90 4.68
N THR A 88 4.84 4.07 3.75
CA THR A 88 4.13 4.50 2.53
C THR A 88 2.74 3.89 2.54
N SER A 89 1.71 4.70 2.30
CA SER A 89 0.35 4.16 2.23
C SER A 89 0.12 3.34 0.95
N PHE A 90 -0.82 2.40 0.97
CA PHE A 90 -1.17 1.65 -0.25
C PHE A 90 -1.66 2.55 -1.39
N ASP A 91 -2.41 3.61 -1.06
CA ASP A 91 -2.94 4.54 -2.07
C ASP A 91 -1.78 5.33 -2.72
N GLU A 92 -0.82 5.83 -1.92
CA GLU A 92 0.40 6.46 -2.43
C GLU A 92 1.26 5.49 -3.26
N HIS A 93 1.37 4.23 -2.84
CA HIS A 93 2.06 3.19 -3.60
C HIS A 93 1.45 2.97 -4.99
N VAL A 94 0.12 2.94 -5.10
CA VAL A 94 -0.56 2.76 -6.40
C VAL A 94 -0.47 4.01 -7.28
N GLU A 95 -0.56 5.21 -6.69
CA GLU A 95 -0.58 6.47 -7.43
C GLU A 95 0.81 6.94 -7.88
N VAL A 96 1.84 6.72 -7.05
CA VAL A 96 3.20 7.24 -7.25
C VAL A 96 4.14 6.14 -7.72
N ASP A 97 4.32 5.08 -6.94
CA ASP A 97 5.31 4.02 -7.24
C ASP A 97 4.87 3.16 -8.42
N HIS A 98 3.63 2.66 -8.37
CA HIS A 98 3.08 1.65 -9.27
C HIS A 98 1.89 2.17 -10.08
N ASN A 99 2.03 3.40 -10.58
CA ASN A 99 1.03 3.98 -11.48
C ASN A 99 1.04 3.26 -12.83
N VAL A 100 -0.07 2.60 -13.17
CA VAL A 100 -0.20 1.81 -14.43
C VAL A 100 0.08 2.66 -15.67
N TRP A 101 -0.29 3.94 -15.66
CA TRP A 101 -0.07 4.82 -16.81
C TRP A 101 1.41 5.09 -17.05
N HIS A 102 2.23 5.20 -16.00
CA HIS A 102 3.67 5.37 -16.17
C HIS A 102 4.30 4.18 -16.91
N TYR A 103 3.83 2.95 -16.66
CA TYR A 103 4.27 1.77 -17.41
C TYR A 103 3.87 1.83 -18.88
N ILE A 104 2.62 2.23 -19.18
CA ILE A 104 2.13 2.38 -20.56
C ILE A 104 2.93 3.47 -21.30
N TYR A 105 3.13 4.63 -20.66
CA TYR A 105 3.94 5.71 -21.22
C TYR A 105 5.36 5.26 -21.49
N PHE A 106 5.98 4.51 -20.59
CA PHE A 106 7.33 3.98 -20.78
C PHE A 106 7.41 3.04 -21.99
N ILE A 107 6.42 2.17 -22.20
CA ILE A 107 6.37 1.29 -23.39
C ILE A 107 6.25 2.12 -24.67
N ILE A 108 5.41 3.15 -24.69
CA ILE A 108 5.26 4.04 -25.86
C ILE A 108 6.55 4.83 -26.10
N TYR A 109 7.18 5.32 -25.04
CA TYR A 109 8.46 6.02 -25.07
C TYR A 109 9.55 5.15 -25.70
N LEU A 110 9.70 3.89 -25.27
CA LEU A 110 10.67 2.96 -25.85
C LEU A 110 10.42 2.71 -27.35
N ARG A 111 9.15 2.69 -27.79
CA ARG A 111 8.79 2.50 -29.20
C ARG A 111 9.02 3.72 -30.08
N THR A 112 9.06 4.92 -29.50
CA THR A 112 9.14 6.19 -30.24
C THR A 112 10.54 6.81 -30.20
N LYS A 113 11.36 6.43 -29.24
CA LYS A 113 12.76 6.85 -29.12
C LYS A 113 13.65 6.17 -30.16
N LEU A 114 14.67 6.89 -30.64
CA LEU A 114 15.67 6.34 -31.56
C LEU A 114 16.50 5.25 -30.87
N THR A 115 16.82 4.19 -31.59
CA THR A 115 17.52 3.01 -31.04
C THR A 115 18.90 3.35 -30.48
N ASP A 116 19.59 4.29 -31.11
CA ASP A 116 20.97 4.66 -30.76
C ASP A 116 21.02 5.54 -29.50
N ASP A 117 19.89 6.14 -29.11
CA ASP A 117 19.75 6.97 -27.91
C ASP A 117 19.25 6.19 -26.68
N LEU A 118 18.97 4.88 -26.84
CA LEU A 118 18.50 4.05 -25.74
C LEU A 118 19.64 3.77 -24.76
N THR A 119 19.36 3.94 -23.47
CA THR A 119 20.29 3.53 -22.41
C THR A 119 20.36 2.00 -22.31
N GLY A 120 21.41 1.46 -21.69
CA GLY A 120 21.56 0.00 -21.56
C GLY A 120 20.37 -0.70 -20.88
N LEU A 121 19.74 -0.05 -19.90
CA LEU A 121 18.56 -0.58 -19.24
C LEU A 121 17.31 -0.52 -20.14
N GLU A 122 17.15 0.58 -20.88
CA GLU A 122 16.07 0.73 -21.87
C GLU A 122 16.18 -0.33 -22.97
N ILE A 123 17.38 -0.60 -23.48
CA ILE A 123 17.64 -1.67 -24.46
C ILE A 123 17.27 -3.04 -23.89
N TYR A 124 17.66 -3.32 -22.64
CA TYR A 124 17.33 -4.57 -21.98
C TYR A 124 15.81 -4.76 -21.86
N ILE A 125 15.08 -3.73 -21.44
CA ILE A 125 13.62 -3.81 -21.30
C ILE A 125 12.93 -3.89 -22.67
N ASP A 126 13.39 -3.13 -23.67
CA ASP A 126 12.88 -3.19 -25.04
C ASP A 126 13.02 -4.60 -25.64
N LYS A 127 14.15 -5.27 -25.39
CA LYS A 127 14.35 -6.68 -25.78
C LYS A 127 13.32 -7.60 -25.10
N LEU A 128 13.12 -7.47 -23.79
CA LEU A 128 12.14 -8.28 -23.06
C LEU A 128 10.71 -8.05 -23.58
N ILE A 129 10.35 -6.81 -23.90
CA ILE A 129 9.05 -6.47 -24.48
C ILE A 129 8.87 -7.14 -25.86
N LYS A 130 9.90 -7.10 -26.72
CA LYS A 130 9.88 -7.76 -28.04
C LYS A 130 9.78 -9.29 -27.92
N GLU A 131 10.36 -9.87 -26.88
CA GLU A 131 10.30 -11.30 -26.57
C GLU A 131 9.02 -11.71 -25.80
N ASN A 132 8.10 -10.77 -25.53
CA ASN A 132 6.91 -10.97 -24.69
C ASN A 132 7.23 -11.50 -23.27
N GLU A 133 8.38 -11.13 -22.72
CA GLU A 133 8.79 -11.46 -21.36
C GLU A 133 8.45 -10.34 -20.36
N PHE A 134 7.66 -10.65 -19.33
CA PHE A 134 7.23 -9.70 -18.30
C PHE A 134 8.14 -9.67 -17.06
N LYS A 135 9.40 -10.10 -17.17
CA LYS A 135 10.33 -10.20 -16.02
C LYS A 135 10.75 -8.83 -15.46
N TRP A 136 10.65 -7.78 -16.27
CA TRP A 136 10.98 -6.41 -15.86
C TRP A 136 9.91 -5.77 -14.95
N ILE A 137 8.67 -6.29 -14.97
CA ILE A 137 7.58 -5.83 -14.10
C ILE A 137 7.77 -6.48 -12.70
N PRO A 138 7.73 -5.70 -11.60
CA PRO A 138 7.89 -6.25 -10.27
C PRO A 138 6.76 -7.23 -9.94
N ARG A 139 7.09 -8.37 -9.30
CA ARG A 139 6.12 -9.37 -8.86
C ARG A 139 6.28 -9.60 -7.37
N ARG A 140 5.20 -9.40 -6.60
CA ARG A 140 5.15 -9.56 -5.14
C ARG A 140 6.28 -8.85 -4.39
N ARG A 141 6.71 -7.69 -4.88
CA ARG A 141 7.77 -6.88 -4.27
C ARG A 141 7.55 -5.40 -4.54
N ALA A 142 8.01 -4.56 -3.61
CA ALA A 142 8.05 -3.11 -3.74
C ALA A 142 9.29 -2.58 -2.99
N MET A 143 9.92 -1.52 -3.52
CA MET A 143 11.12 -0.93 -2.89
C MET A 143 10.85 -0.42 -1.47
N THR A 144 9.65 0.10 -1.24
CA THR A 144 9.19 0.60 0.07
C THR A 144 9.13 -0.50 1.13
N LEU A 145 8.89 -1.76 0.74
CA LEU A 145 8.81 -2.91 1.64
C LEU A 145 10.17 -3.58 1.88
N TYR A 146 11.11 -3.48 0.94
CA TYR A 146 12.45 -4.10 1.05
C TYR A 146 13.21 -3.63 2.29
N ASN A 147 13.08 -2.35 2.63
CA ASN A 147 13.75 -1.77 3.80
C ASN A 147 13.15 -2.22 5.14
N ILE A 148 11.94 -2.77 5.14
CA ILE A 148 11.26 -3.24 6.36
C ILE A 148 11.64 -4.69 6.63
N GLU A 149 11.63 -5.52 5.59
CA GLU A 149 12.01 -6.94 5.70
C GLU A 149 13.50 -7.10 6.07
N ASN A 150 14.39 -6.30 5.49
CA ASN A 150 15.83 -6.37 5.77
C ASN A 150 16.31 -5.40 6.86
N GLY A 151 15.50 -4.40 7.22
CA GLY A 151 15.88 -3.36 8.18
C GLY A 151 15.89 -3.79 9.64
N SER A 152 15.35 -4.96 9.99
CA SER A 152 15.35 -5.42 11.38
C SER A 152 16.70 -6.03 11.80
N SER A 153 17.43 -6.68 10.90
CA SER A 153 18.74 -7.30 11.19
C SER A 153 19.92 -6.36 10.91
N GLU A 154 20.04 -5.83 9.69
CA GLU A 154 21.23 -5.05 9.26
C GLU A 154 21.31 -3.67 9.93
N LYS A 155 20.17 -3.00 10.09
CA LYS A 155 20.12 -1.66 10.71
C LYS A 155 20.54 -1.68 12.17
N SER A 156 20.32 -2.80 12.87
CA SER A 156 20.74 -2.94 14.27
C SER A 156 22.26 -3.02 14.41
N GLU A 157 22.94 -3.70 13.48
CA GLU A 157 24.40 -3.84 13.47
C GLU A 157 25.07 -2.52 13.07
N GLU A 158 24.58 -1.84 12.04
CA GLU A 158 25.10 -0.53 11.63
C GLU A 158 24.89 0.54 12.71
N ILE A 159 23.72 0.60 13.34
CA ILE A 159 23.45 1.54 14.46
C ILE A 159 24.39 1.23 15.64
N THR A 160 24.64 -0.05 15.93
CA THR A 160 25.56 -0.45 16.99
C THR A 160 27.01 -0.08 16.66
N ALA A 161 27.45 -0.29 15.42
CA ALA A 161 28.78 0.09 14.94
C ALA A 161 28.99 1.61 14.95
N LEU A 162 27.98 2.38 14.55
CA LEU A 162 28.00 3.84 14.58
C LEU A 162 28.05 4.37 16.02
N THR A 163 27.24 3.81 16.91
CA THR A 163 27.24 4.15 18.35
C THR A 163 28.60 3.90 18.99
N ASN A 164 29.25 2.78 18.63
CA ASN A 164 30.61 2.47 19.09
C ASN A 164 31.66 3.46 18.57
N SER A 165 31.55 3.88 17.31
CA SER A 165 32.44 4.91 16.74
C SER A 165 32.22 6.27 17.42
N LEU A 166 30.98 6.65 17.68
CA LEU A 166 30.64 7.89 18.37
C LEU A 166 31.18 7.93 19.81
N ASN A 167 31.07 6.80 20.53
CA ASN A 167 31.66 6.67 21.87
C ASN A 167 33.20 6.77 21.85
N LYS A 168 33.88 6.27 20.81
CA LYS A 168 35.32 6.44 20.65
C LYS A 168 35.69 7.90 20.40
N THR A 169 34.93 8.61 19.55
CA THR A 169 35.18 10.03 19.28
C THR A 169 34.96 10.89 20.52
N VAL A 170 33.92 10.61 21.31
CA VAL A 170 33.66 11.32 22.59
C VAL A 170 34.82 11.12 23.55
N LYS A 171 35.31 9.88 23.74
CA LYS A 171 36.47 9.60 24.59
C LYS A 171 37.75 10.31 24.13
N ALA A 172 37.99 10.34 22.81
CA ALA A 172 39.14 11.07 22.27
C ALA A 172 39.02 12.57 22.54
N MET A 173 37.81 13.12 22.45
CA MET A 173 37.51 14.52 22.74
C MET A 173 37.71 14.86 24.22
N ASP A 174 37.30 13.97 25.14
CA ASP A 174 37.57 14.12 26.57
C ASP A 174 39.08 14.14 26.87
N THR A 175 39.83 13.23 26.24
CA THR A 175 41.28 13.14 26.39
C THR A 175 41.97 14.40 25.86
N LEU A 176 41.51 14.91 24.72
CA LEU A 176 41.99 16.16 24.14
C LEU A 176 41.72 17.33 25.09
N ASN A 177 40.51 17.41 25.65
CA ASN A 177 40.12 18.45 26.59
C ASN A 177 41.00 18.44 27.86
N GLU A 178 41.31 17.25 28.40
CA GLU A 178 42.26 17.13 29.51
C GLU A 178 43.67 17.63 29.15
N SER A 179 44.17 17.27 27.97
CA SER A 179 45.48 17.73 27.50
C SER A 179 45.52 19.25 27.34
N TYR A 180 44.44 19.85 26.83
CA TYR A 180 44.28 21.28 26.68
C TYR A 180 44.29 21.99 28.03
N GLN A 181 43.56 21.46 29.03
CA GLN A 181 43.55 22.00 30.39
C GLN A 181 44.95 21.94 31.05
N LYS A 182 45.68 20.83 30.85
CA LYS A 182 47.07 20.70 31.34
C LYS A 182 47.98 21.74 30.68
N LEU A 183 47.92 21.86 29.35
CA LEU A 183 48.73 22.84 28.60
C LEU A 183 48.43 24.28 29.03
N SER A 184 47.15 24.64 29.18
CA SER A 184 46.73 25.97 29.67
C SER A 184 47.33 26.30 31.04
N LYS A 185 47.34 25.33 31.98
CA LYS A 185 47.99 25.49 33.29
C LYS A 185 49.50 25.66 33.18
N LEU A 186 50.17 24.90 32.31
CA LEU A 186 51.62 25.01 32.10
C LEU A 186 52.00 26.38 31.52
N ILE A 187 51.27 26.86 30.51
CA ILE A 187 51.46 28.19 29.93
C ILE A 187 51.32 29.26 31.02
N SER A 188 50.24 29.20 31.80
CA SER A 188 50.00 30.15 32.90
C SER A 188 51.15 30.14 33.92
N LYS A 189 51.65 28.96 34.28
CA LYS A 189 52.79 28.81 35.20
C LYS A 189 54.08 29.39 34.62
N GLN A 190 54.36 29.15 33.34
CA GLN A 190 55.55 29.65 32.66
C GLN A 190 55.56 31.18 32.56
N PHE A 191 54.41 31.80 32.27
CA PHE A 191 54.28 33.26 32.29
C PHE A 191 54.55 33.85 33.69
N MET A 192 54.10 33.18 34.76
CA MET A 192 54.35 33.60 36.13
C MET A 192 55.84 33.50 36.52
N GLU A 193 56.52 32.40 36.15
CA GLU A 193 57.95 32.24 36.42
C GLU A 193 58.80 33.26 35.66
N LYS A 194 58.52 33.47 34.38
CA LYS A 194 59.23 34.47 33.56
C LYS A 194 59.04 35.90 34.10
N SER A 195 57.83 36.21 34.60
CA SER A 195 57.56 37.49 35.26
C SER A 195 58.35 37.64 36.56
N LYS A 196 58.49 36.57 37.35
CA LYS A 196 59.31 36.56 38.57
C LYS A 196 60.80 36.77 38.27
N GLU A 197 61.34 36.12 37.23
CA GLU A 197 62.72 36.30 36.79
C GLU A 197 63.01 37.73 36.29
N GLN A 198 62.08 38.33 35.55
CA GLN A 198 62.19 39.74 35.14
C GLN A 198 62.19 40.70 36.34
N LEU A 199 61.35 40.45 37.35
CA LEU A 199 61.35 41.24 38.57
C LEU A 199 62.66 41.08 39.35
N LEU A 200 63.15 39.85 39.53
CA LEU A 200 64.41 39.59 40.24
C LEU A 200 65.62 40.21 39.53
N SER A 201 65.71 40.10 38.20
CA SER A 201 66.77 40.75 37.43
C SER A 201 66.68 42.28 37.50
N SER A 202 65.49 42.87 37.49
CA SER A 202 65.31 44.32 37.69
C SER A 202 65.77 44.78 39.09
N MET A 203 65.47 43.99 40.13
CA MET A 203 65.91 44.28 41.49
C MET A 203 67.43 44.15 41.64
N LEU A 204 68.04 43.09 41.11
CA LEU A 204 69.49 42.89 41.14
C LEU A 204 70.24 44.00 40.39
N ASN A 205 69.74 44.44 39.23
CA ASN A 205 70.30 45.57 38.49
C ASN A 205 70.18 46.89 39.28
N SER A 206 69.08 47.11 40.00
CA SER A 206 68.90 48.31 40.84
C SER A 206 69.84 48.33 42.05
N VAL A 207 70.16 47.15 42.62
CA VAL A 207 71.10 47.00 43.74
C VAL A 207 72.54 47.15 43.25
N SER A 208 72.90 46.56 42.11
CA SER A 208 74.25 46.70 41.53
C SER A 208 74.56 48.14 41.10
N ASN A 209 73.58 48.88 40.56
CA ASN A 209 73.75 50.29 40.25
C ASN A 209 73.88 51.17 41.49
N LYS A 210 73.33 50.78 42.65
CA LYS A 210 73.56 51.48 43.91
C LYS A 210 74.96 51.26 44.48
N MET A 211 75.53 50.07 44.31
CA MET A 211 76.90 49.76 44.77
C MET A 211 78.00 50.43 43.92
N ASN A 212 77.78 50.63 42.62
CA ASN A 212 78.75 51.31 41.73
C ASN A 212 78.75 52.85 41.85
N ILE A 213 77.89 53.45 42.70
CA ILE A 213 77.85 54.89 42.95
C ILE A 213 78.58 55.26 44.26
N GLU A 214 79.05 54.26 45.03
CA GLU A 214 79.75 54.45 46.32
C GLU A 214 81.27 54.19 46.26
N GLU A 215 81.88 54.07 45.07
CA GLU A 215 83.34 54.22 44.85
C GLU A 215 83.69 55.61 44.28
#